data_AF-A0A944L533-F1
#
_entry.id   AF-A0A944L533-F1
#
_cell.length_a   1.000
_cell.length_b   1.000
_cell.length_c   1.000
_cell.angle_alpha   90.00
_cell.angle_beta   90.00
_cell.angle_gamma   90.00
#
_symmetry.space_group_name_H-M   'P 1'
#
loop_
_entity.id
_entity.type
_entity.pdbx_description
1 polymer ?
#
loop_
_entity_poly.entity_id
_entity_poly.type
_entity_poly.pdbx_seq_one_letter_code
_entity_poly.pdbx_strand_id
1 'polypeptide(L)'
;MASGDGEGQGAALEPVGRADAVRLTEELRAAIGEARRAAVVLAVRVQAAHRARVWVALGYSGWGAYAQEELGISRAQAYRLIDIAESAGALDRAIGAAGVLAPVSPAGDTDAAGLVDLGLSQRALREVHGRLDELTTAVTERLATAAQAGQLEFPTVRAIVGQAVDELRRDPLPTADYTAETGDGLQRALADAERQPTDTTVVRRLVDEMAAAGGRLGQIALELAPAFWSEQEAVDKVLARYADDVGCDVETILAVRRYALTGDRRALEGTWL
;
A
#
# COMPACT_ATOMS: atom_id res chain seq x y z
N MET A 1 -6.16 65.45 29.03
CA MET A 1 -6.75 64.09 28.98
C MET A 1 -6.28 63.49 27.66
N ALA A 2 -5.05 62.96 27.57
CA ALA A 2 -4.63 61.61 28.01
C ALA A 2 -5.49 60.54 27.32
N SER A 3 -5.00 59.97 26.21
CA SER A 3 -4.29 58.67 26.14
C SER A 3 -5.29 57.50 26.11
N GLY A 4 -5.18 56.50 25.25
CA GLY A 4 -4.09 56.17 24.35
C GLY A 4 -4.46 55.03 23.42
N ASP A 5 -3.55 54.87 22.47
CA ASP A 5 -3.54 53.89 21.41
C ASP A 5 -3.56 52.44 21.94
N GLY A 6 -4.39 51.63 21.30
CA GLY A 6 -4.44 50.18 21.47
C GLY A 6 -4.32 49.51 20.11
N GLU A 7 -3.32 49.88 19.31
CA GLU A 7 -2.93 49.09 18.15
C GLU A 7 -2.08 47.91 18.64
N GLY A 8 -2.73 46.76 18.78
CA GLY A 8 -2.08 45.46 18.93
C GLY A 8 -1.27 45.15 17.68
N GLN A 9 -0.01 45.58 17.67
CA GLN A 9 1.00 45.16 16.72
C GLN A 9 1.27 43.67 16.92
N GLY A 10 0.76 42.85 16.00
CA GLY A 10 1.22 41.48 15.80
C GLY A 10 2.70 41.53 15.47
N ALA A 11 3.55 41.13 16.41
CA ALA A 11 4.98 41.01 16.19
C ALA A 11 5.24 40.03 15.05
N ALA A 12 5.63 40.55 13.89
CA ALA A 12 6.13 39.76 12.78
C ALA A 12 7.39 39.03 13.28
N LEU A 13 7.32 37.71 13.37
CA LEU A 13 8.47 36.87 13.73
C LEU A 13 9.56 37.07 12.67
N GLU A 14 10.70 37.64 13.05
CA GLU A 14 11.82 37.78 12.13
C GLU A 14 12.33 36.40 11.69
N PRO A 15 12.65 36.23 10.40
CA PRO A 15 13.16 34.97 9.88
C PRO A 15 14.52 34.63 10.49
N VAL A 16 14.67 33.39 10.94
CA VAL A 16 15.93 32.84 11.48
C VAL A 16 17.07 32.97 10.47
N GLY A 17 18.28 33.21 10.97
CA GLY A 17 19.48 33.29 10.15
C GLY A 17 19.76 31.98 9.39
N ARG A 18 20.48 32.07 8.26
CA ARG A 18 20.74 30.92 7.37
C ARG A 18 21.35 29.72 8.09
N ALA A 19 22.26 29.94 9.05
CA ALA A 19 22.89 28.86 9.81
C ALA A 19 21.86 28.11 10.69
N ASP A 20 20.98 28.84 11.37
CA ASP A 20 19.89 28.25 12.16
C ASP A 20 18.86 27.56 11.28
N ALA A 21 18.53 28.13 10.12
CA ALA A 21 17.64 27.49 9.16
C ALA A 21 18.20 26.13 8.67
N VAL A 22 19.51 26.05 8.39
CA VAL A 22 20.17 24.78 8.01
C VAL A 22 20.10 23.78 9.15
N ARG A 23 20.51 24.16 10.36
CA ARG A 23 20.48 23.30 11.56
C ARG A 23 19.08 22.77 11.84
N LEU A 24 18.07 23.65 11.89
CA LEU A 24 16.67 23.27 12.12
C LEU A 24 16.16 22.32 11.02
N THR A 25 16.57 22.53 9.77
CA THR A 25 16.19 21.63 8.68
C THR A 25 16.83 20.25 8.84
N GLU A 26 18.09 20.18 9.29
CA GLU A 26 18.75 18.90 9.59
C GLU A 26 18.08 18.16 10.76
N GLU A 27 17.75 18.88 11.84
CA GLU A 27 16.99 18.35 12.98
C GLU A 27 15.62 17.81 12.54
N LEU A 28 14.90 18.54 11.69
CA LEU A 28 13.62 18.09 11.13
C LEU A 28 13.79 16.84 10.27
N ARG A 29 14.82 16.78 9.40
CA ARG A 29 15.09 15.59 8.59
C ARG A 29 15.41 14.37 9.45
N ALA A 30 16.18 14.56 10.52
CA ALA A 30 16.50 13.49 11.48
C ALA A 30 15.23 12.98 12.18
N ALA A 31 14.42 13.87 12.74
CA ALA A 31 13.17 13.52 13.43
C ALA A 31 12.18 12.81 12.49
N ILE A 32 12.07 13.26 11.24
CA ILE A 32 11.24 12.58 10.22
C ILE A 32 11.76 11.16 9.95
N GLY A 33 13.08 10.97 9.89
CA GLY A 33 13.71 9.65 9.74
C GLY A 33 13.38 8.72 10.91
N GLU A 34 13.50 9.21 12.15
CA GLU A 34 13.13 8.47 13.35
C GLU A 34 11.66 8.06 13.36
N ALA A 35 10.76 8.99 13.03
CA ALA A 35 9.33 8.70 12.94
C ALA A 35 9.01 7.64 11.88
N ARG A 36 9.68 7.67 10.72
CA ARG A 36 9.53 6.64 9.67
C ARG A 36 10.00 5.27 10.16
N ARG A 37 11.17 5.20 10.81
CA ARG A 37 11.67 3.95 11.40
C ARG A 37 10.70 3.40 12.44
N ALA A 38 10.27 4.22 13.39
CA ALA A 38 9.33 3.81 14.44
C ALA A 38 8.02 3.27 13.86
N ALA A 39 7.51 3.88 12.78
CA ALA A 39 6.33 3.39 12.09
C ALA A 39 6.50 2.00 11.46
N VAL A 40 7.64 1.73 10.83
CA VAL A 40 7.94 0.40 10.25
C VAL A 40 8.09 -0.64 11.36
N VAL A 41 8.76 -0.29 12.47
CA VAL A 41 8.87 -1.18 13.63
C VAL A 41 7.48 -1.54 14.18
N LEU A 42 6.59 -0.55 14.32
CA LEU A 42 5.21 -0.79 14.74
C LEU A 42 4.50 -1.73 13.76
N ALA A 43 4.60 -1.46 12.46
CA ALA A 43 4.00 -2.28 11.41
C ALA A 43 4.42 -3.76 11.52
N VAL A 44 5.71 -4.02 11.68
CA VAL A 44 6.25 -5.39 11.82
C VAL A 44 5.78 -6.07 13.11
N ARG A 45 5.73 -5.35 14.23
CA ARG A 45 5.19 -5.89 15.49
C ARG A 45 3.70 -6.24 15.38
N VAL A 46 2.93 -5.39 14.70
CA VAL A 46 1.51 -5.63 14.42
C VAL A 46 1.34 -6.86 13.53
N GLN A 47 2.16 -7.03 12.49
CA GLN A 47 2.15 -8.24 11.67
C GLN A 47 2.52 -9.50 12.47
N ALA A 48 3.54 -9.43 13.33
CA ALA A 48 3.95 -10.56 14.16
C ALA A 48 2.82 -10.97 15.13
N ALA A 49 2.21 -10.00 15.79
CA ALA A 49 1.02 -10.20 16.62
C ALA A 49 -0.14 -10.80 15.80
N HIS A 50 -0.32 -10.34 14.57
CA HIS A 50 -1.37 -10.85 13.70
C HIS A 50 -1.15 -12.33 13.35
N ARG A 51 0.08 -12.69 12.93
CA ARG A 51 0.48 -14.07 12.60
C ARG A 51 0.39 -15.01 13.80
N ALA A 52 0.75 -14.54 14.98
CA ALA A 52 0.64 -15.29 16.23
C ALA A 52 -0.80 -15.42 16.74
N ARG A 53 -1.77 -14.77 16.07
CA ARG A 53 -3.20 -14.77 16.45
C ARG A 53 -3.42 -14.37 17.91
N VAL A 54 -2.69 -13.36 18.40
CA VAL A 54 -2.69 -12.96 19.82
C VAL A 54 -4.09 -12.68 20.39
N TRP A 55 -5.00 -12.19 19.55
CA TRP A 55 -6.38 -11.91 19.93
C TRP A 55 -7.15 -13.16 20.36
N VAL A 56 -6.82 -14.34 19.81
CA VAL A 56 -7.42 -15.62 20.21
C VAL A 56 -6.95 -16.01 21.61
N ALA A 57 -5.64 -15.90 21.85
CA ALA A 57 -5.05 -16.24 23.14
C ALA A 57 -5.55 -15.33 24.27
N LEU A 58 -5.84 -14.06 23.93
CA LEU A 58 -6.34 -13.06 24.87
C LEU A 58 -7.89 -13.02 24.95
N GLY A 59 -8.60 -13.86 24.19
CA GLY A 59 -10.05 -14.03 24.31
C GLY A 59 -10.90 -12.98 23.58
N TYR A 60 -10.33 -12.20 22.66
CA TYR A 60 -11.11 -11.28 21.83
C TYR A 60 -11.85 -12.03 20.72
N SER A 61 -13.02 -11.50 20.34
CA SER A 61 -13.86 -12.05 19.26
C SER A 61 -13.18 -12.05 17.88
N GLY A 62 -12.15 -11.22 17.68
CA GLY A 62 -11.38 -11.17 16.46
C GLY A 62 -10.32 -10.08 16.45
N TRP A 63 -9.51 -10.07 15.39
CA TRP A 63 -8.42 -9.10 15.20
C TRP A 63 -8.88 -7.64 15.28
N GLY A 64 -10.05 -7.32 14.72
CA GLY A 64 -10.59 -5.97 14.74
C GLY A 64 -10.94 -5.48 16.15
N ALA A 65 -11.48 -6.35 17.00
CA ALA A 65 -11.79 -6.02 18.39
C ALA A 65 -10.49 -5.79 19.18
N TYR A 66 -9.52 -6.69 19.04
CA TYR A 66 -8.19 -6.52 19.63
C TYR A 66 -7.51 -5.22 19.18
N ALA A 67 -7.52 -4.91 17.88
CA ALA A 67 -6.89 -3.69 17.37
C ALA A 67 -7.55 -2.41 17.90
N GLN A 68 -8.87 -2.42 18.06
CA GLN A 68 -9.60 -1.27 18.59
C GLN A 68 -9.37 -1.09 20.09
N GLU A 69 -9.40 -2.19 20.87
CA GLU A 69 -9.31 -2.17 22.33
C GLU A 69 -7.88 -2.01 22.84
N GLU A 70 -6.92 -2.77 22.29
CA GLU A 70 -5.53 -2.78 22.77
C GLU A 70 -4.65 -1.73 22.08
N LEU A 71 -4.91 -1.46 20.80
CA LEU A 71 -4.05 -0.59 19.99
C LEU A 71 -4.68 0.78 19.72
N GLY A 72 -5.97 0.97 20.03
CA GLY A 72 -6.69 2.23 19.77
C GLY A 72 -6.80 2.59 18.30
N ILE A 73 -6.66 1.62 17.39
CA ILE A 73 -6.70 1.84 15.94
C ILE A 73 -7.84 1.05 15.29
N SER A 74 -8.38 1.61 14.21
CA SER A 74 -9.42 0.91 13.45
C SER A 74 -8.88 -0.37 12.80
N ARG A 75 -9.77 -1.34 12.55
CA ARG A 75 -9.46 -2.56 11.80
C ARG A 75 -8.74 -2.28 10.48
N ALA A 76 -9.21 -1.27 9.74
CA ALA A 76 -8.59 -0.87 8.47
C ALA A 76 -7.17 -0.29 8.65
N GLN A 77 -6.92 0.46 9.73
CA GLN A 77 -5.56 0.91 10.06
C GLN A 77 -4.64 -0.25 10.47
N ALA A 78 -5.15 -1.23 11.21
CA ALA A 78 -4.40 -2.41 11.61
C ALA A 78 -3.97 -3.26 10.40
N TYR A 79 -4.86 -3.49 9.43
CA TYR A 79 -4.48 -4.18 8.18
C TYR A 79 -3.51 -3.34 7.34
N ARG A 80 -3.68 -2.02 7.26
CA ARG A 80 -2.70 -1.15 6.57
C ARG A 80 -1.29 -1.27 7.14
N LEU A 81 -1.15 -1.48 8.46
CA LEU A 81 0.15 -1.73 9.09
C LEU A 81 0.73 -3.09 8.69
N ILE A 82 -0.10 -4.11 8.46
CA ILE A 82 0.34 -5.41 7.95
C ILE A 82 0.86 -5.25 6.51
N ASP A 83 0.14 -4.55 5.64
CA ASP A 83 0.55 -4.33 4.25
C ASP A 83 1.92 -3.61 4.18
N ILE A 84 2.11 -2.59 5.03
CA ILE A 84 3.38 -1.86 5.16
C ILE A 84 4.51 -2.81 5.60
N ALA A 85 4.25 -3.69 6.58
CA ALA A 85 5.23 -4.67 7.05
C ALA A 85 5.62 -5.69 5.97
N GLU A 86 4.66 -6.11 5.14
CA GLU A 86 4.92 -7.02 4.02
C GLU A 86 5.81 -6.37 2.96
N SER A 87 5.50 -5.12 2.57
CA SER A 87 6.32 -4.37 1.63
C SER A 87 7.74 -4.14 2.16
N ALA A 88 7.87 -3.73 3.43
CA ALA A 88 9.16 -3.52 4.05
C ALA A 88 9.98 -4.82 4.15
N GLY A 89 9.35 -5.92 4.56
CA GLY A 89 10.02 -7.22 4.65
C GLY A 89 10.39 -7.82 3.29
N ALA A 90 9.60 -7.58 2.24
CA ALA A 90 9.95 -8.00 0.88
C ALA A 90 11.19 -7.27 0.35
N LEU A 91 11.26 -5.95 0.56
CA LEU A 91 12.43 -5.15 0.23
C LEU A 91 13.67 -5.58 1.03
N ASP A 92 13.53 -5.79 2.32
CA ASP A 92 14.63 -6.23 3.19
C ASP A 92 15.21 -7.59 2.73
N ARG A 93 14.34 -8.55 2.39
CA ARG A 93 14.79 -9.83 1.81
C ARG A 93 15.47 -9.67 0.46
N ALA A 94 14.98 -8.80 -0.42
CA ALA A 94 15.61 -8.53 -1.72
C ALA A 94 17.01 -7.92 -1.55
N ILE A 95 17.16 -7.00 -0.61
CA ILE A 95 18.46 -6.38 -0.28
C ILE A 95 19.40 -7.42 0.34
N GLY A 96 18.91 -8.24 1.27
CA GLY A 96 19.67 -9.32 1.90
C GLY A 96 20.14 -10.37 0.88
N ALA A 97 19.30 -10.74 -0.08
CA ALA A 97 19.65 -11.66 -1.16
C ALA A 97 20.76 -11.12 -2.07
N ALA A 98 20.85 -9.80 -2.23
CA ALA A 98 21.91 -9.14 -2.99
C ALA A 98 23.26 -9.06 -2.23
N GLY A 99 23.36 -9.58 -1.00
CA GLY A 99 24.60 -9.67 -0.24
C GLY A 99 25.15 -8.33 0.27
N VAL A 100 24.30 -7.29 0.22
CA VAL A 100 24.65 -5.89 0.50
C VAL A 100 24.83 -5.61 2.00
N LEU A 101 24.20 -6.43 2.85
CA LEU A 101 24.32 -6.35 4.29
C LEU A 101 24.85 -7.70 4.78
N ALA A 102 26.03 -7.69 5.39
CA ALA A 102 26.48 -8.85 6.13
C ALA A 102 25.37 -9.25 7.14
N PRO A 103 25.06 -10.54 7.32
CA PRO A 103 24.12 -10.97 8.33
C PRO A 103 24.62 -10.43 9.67
N VAL A 104 23.88 -9.48 10.24
CA VAL A 104 24.12 -9.05 11.62
C VAL A 104 23.89 -10.30 12.48
N SER A 105 25.00 -10.81 13.00
CA SER A 105 25.22 -11.93 13.93
C SER A 105 24.04 -12.90 14.22
N PRO A 106 24.23 -14.23 14.10
CA PRO A 106 23.28 -15.25 14.59
C PRO A 106 23.02 -15.22 16.11
N ALA A 107 23.78 -14.41 16.87
CA ALA A 107 23.70 -14.27 18.31
C ALA A 107 22.96 -12.96 18.71
N GLY A 108 21.66 -12.90 18.44
CA GLY A 108 20.67 -12.51 19.44
C GLY A 108 20.77 -11.17 20.18
N ASP A 109 21.25 -10.09 19.59
CA ASP A 109 20.95 -8.71 20.04
C ASP A 109 20.85 -7.78 18.81
N THR A 110 19.72 -7.87 18.12
CA THR A 110 19.27 -6.83 17.20
C THR A 110 18.04 -6.19 17.79
N ASP A 111 18.07 -4.88 17.99
CA ASP A 111 16.89 -4.10 18.34
C ASP A 111 15.74 -4.53 17.42
N ALA A 112 14.61 -4.91 18.03
CA ALA A 112 13.66 -5.95 17.62
C ALA A 112 12.90 -5.79 16.28
N ALA A 113 13.50 -5.18 15.28
CA ALA A 113 13.02 -5.15 13.91
C ALA A 113 14.09 -5.46 12.87
N GLY A 114 15.40 -5.30 13.14
CA GLY A 114 16.47 -5.63 12.18
C GLY A 114 16.41 -4.93 10.81
N LEU A 115 15.49 -3.98 10.63
CA LEU A 115 15.15 -3.38 9.34
C LEU A 115 15.97 -2.14 9.07
N VAL A 116 16.45 -2.05 7.83
CA VAL A 116 17.28 -0.97 7.34
C VAL A 116 16.43 0.25 6.97
N ASP A 117 16.87 1.45 7.37
CA ASP A 117 16.15 2.70 7.05
C ASP A 117 16.37 3.14 5.60
N LEU A 118 15.48 2.68 4.73
CA LEU A 118 15.45 3.04 3.31
C LEU A 118 14.94 4.47 3.07
N GLY A 119 14.55 5.21 4.12
CA GLY A 119 14.02 6.57 4.01
C GLY A 119 12.64 6.67 3.36
N LEU A 120 11.98 5.55 3.11
CA LEU A 120 10.67 5.48 2.47
C LEU A 120 9.55 5.93 3.42
N SER A 121 8.52 6.55 2.87
CA SER A 121 7.33 6.89 3.65
C SER A 121 6.36 5.69 3.72
N GLN A 122 5.51 5.65 4.75
CA GLN A 122 4.41 4.66 4.83
C GLN A 122 3.51 4.70 3.60
N ARG A 123 3.30 5.89 3.02
CA ARG A 123 2.53 6.06 1.79
C ARG A 123 3.19 5.36 0.62
N ALA A 124 4.49 5.54 0.44
CA ALA A 124 5.24 4.90 -0.64
C ALA A 124 5.21 3.37 -0.51
N LEU A 125 5.41 2.83 0.70
CA LEU A 125 5.35 1.38 0.96
C LEU A 125 3.97 0.78 0.69
N ARG A 126 2.90 1.55 0.92
CA ARG A 126 1.52 1.15 0.63
C ARG A 126 1.22 1.15 -0.86
N GLU A 127 1.63 2.21 -1.56
CA GLU A 127 1.40 2.37 -3.01
C GLU A 127 2.07 1.24 -3.82
N VAL A 128 3.20 0.70 -3.35
CA VAL A 128 3.91 -0.40 -4.02
C VAL A 128 3.51 -1.80 -3.56
N HIS A 129 2.65 -1.93 -2.55
CA HIS A 129 2.26 -3.24 -1.99
C HIS A 129 1.63 -4.17 -3.05
N GLY A 130 0.87 -3.61 -3.99
CA GLY A 130 0.27 -4.38 -5.09
C GLY A 130 1.25 -4.84 -6.19
N ARG A 131 2.49 -4.34 -6.19
CA ARG A 131 3.52 -4.57 -7.23
C ARG A 131 4.84 -5.09 -6.63
N LEU A 132 4.76 -5.85 -5.53
CA LEU A 132 5.97 -6.27 -4.80
C LEU A 132 6.89 -7.18 -5.62
N ASP A 133 6.35 -8.02 -6.50
CA ASP A 133 7.17 -8.89 -7.35
C ASP A 133 7.96 -8.07 -8.39
N GLU A 134 7.33 -7.07 -9.01
CA GLU A 134 8.00 -6.13 -9.91
C GLU A 134 9.06 -5.31 -9.18
N LEU A 135 8.72 -4.80 -8.00
CA LEU A 135 9.64 -3.99 -7.18
C LEU A 135 10.86 -4.81 -6.74
N THR A 136 10.65 -6.01 -6.22
CA THR A 136 11.75 -6.87 -5.74
C THR A 136 12.63 -7.32 -6.89
N THR A 137 12.06 -7.61 -8.07
CA THR A 137 12.83 -7.91 -9.29
C THR A 137 13.69 -6.72 -9.69
N ALA A 138 13.08 -5.54 -9.86
CA ALA A 138 13.80 -4.33 -10.27
C ALA A 138 14.91 -3.94 -9.27
N VAL A 139 14.64 -4.06 -7.96
CA VAL A 139 15.64 -3.79 -6.93
C VAL A 139 16.77 -4.82 -6.99
N THR A 140 16.46 -6.10 -7.10
CA THR A 140 17.48 -7.18 -7.14
C THR A 140 18.39 -7.03 -8.35
N GLU A 141 17.84 -6.77 -9.54
CA GLU A 141 18.63 -6.58 -10.77
C GLU A 141 19.56 -5.36 -10.69
N ARG A 142 19.06 -4.25 -10.15
CA ARG A 142 19.87 -3.03 -9.97
C ARG A 142 20.95 -3.19 -8.92
N LEU A 143 20.65 -3.88 -7.82
CA LEU A 143 21.64 -4.20 -6.80
C LEU A 143 22.70 -5.16 -7.33
N ALA A 144 22.33 -6.16 -8.14
CA ALA A 144 23.29 -7.05 -8.80
C ALA A 144 24.21 -6.27 -9.76
N THR A 145 23.67 -5.30 -10.50
CA THR A 145 24.44 -4.42 -11.37
C THR A 145 25.42 -3.54 -10.57
N ALA A 146 24.94 -2.94 -9.46
CA ALA A 146 25.78 -2.14 -8.56
C ALA A 146 26.86 -2.99 -7.88
N ALA A 147 26.56 -4.25 -7.54
CA ALA A 147 27.50 -5.23 -7.02
C ALA A 147 28.65 -5.50 -7.99
N GLN A 148 28.32 -5.74 -9.26
CA GLN A 148 29.32 -5.95 -10.32
C GLN A 148 30.20 -4.71 -10.54
N ALA A 149 29.66 -3.51 -10.33
CA ALA A 149 30.41 -2.25 -10.40
C ALA A 149 31.21 -1.92 -9.12
N GLY A 150 31.11 -2.72 -8.05
CA GLY A 150 31.76 -2.44 -6.76
C GLY A 150 31.13 -1.28 -5.97
N GLN A 151 29.86 -0.95 -6.21
CA GLN A 151 29.16 0.20 -5.65
C GLN A 151 28.05 -0.20 -4.67
N LEU A 152 28.34 -1.07 -3.69
CA LEU A 152 27.37 -1.54 -2.68
C LEU A 152 27.39 -0.77 -1.37
N GLU A 153 27.67 0.52 -1.42
CA GLU A 153 27.57 1.38 -0.25
C GLU A 153 26.11 1.68 0.09
N PHE A 154 25.78 1.77 1.37
CA PHE A 154 24.42 1.98 1.85
C PHE A 154 23.67 3.18 1.21
N PRO A 155 24.30 4.34 0.96
CA PRO A 155 23.66 5.45 0.24
C PRO A 155 23.23 5.07 -1.19
N THR A 156 24.00 4.24 -1.89
CA THR A 156 23.69 3.76 -3.25
C THR A 156 22.48 2.83 -3.22
N VAL A 157 22.43 1.92 -2.25
CA VAL A 157 21.31 0.98 -2.03
C VAL A 157 20.03 1.75 -1.77
N ARG A 158 20.08 2.74 -0.88
CA ARG A 158 18.96 3.63 -0.59
C ARG A 158 18.49 4.40 -1.82
N ALA A 159 19.42 4.89 -2.64
CA ALA A 159 19.10 5.57 -3.90
C ALA A 159 18.43 4.64 -4.92
N ILE A 160 18.95 3.41 -5.09
CA ILE A 160 18.39 2.39 -5.99
C ILE A 160 16.96 2.05 -5.58
N VAL A 161 16.74 1.77 -4.29
CA VAL A 161 15.41 1.45 -3.76
C VAL A 161 14.46 2.65 -3.92
N GLY A 162 14.90 3.85 -3.53
CA GLY A 162 14.10 5.07 -3.67
C GLY A 162 13.70 5.33 -5.12
N GLN A 163 14.62 5.15 -6.06
CA GLN A 163 14.36 5.30 -7.48
C GLN A 163 13.37 4.24 -8.00
N ALA A 164 13.56 2.96 -7.65
CA ALA A 164 12.65 1.90 -8.08
C ALA A 164 11.23 2.13 -7.56
N VAL A 165 11.09 2.50 -6.29
CA VAL A 165 9.79 2.85 -5.69
C VAL A 165 9.17 4.06 -6.40
N ASP A 166 9.93 5.12 -6.65
CA ASP A 166 9.41 6.30 -7.32
C ASP A 166 9.03 6.05 -8.78
N GLU A 167 9.75 5.16 -9.49
CA GLU A 167 9.38 4.75 -10.84
C GLU A 167 8.07 3.96 -10.84
N LEU A 168 7.91 2.96 -9.97
CA LEU A 168 6.64 2.22 -9.84
C LEU A 168 5.47 3.10 -9.41
N ARG A 169 5.74 4.22 -8.73
CA ARG A 169 4.71 5.20 -8.32
C ARG A 169 4.36 6.19 -9.43
N ARG A 170 5.31 6.50 -10.31
CA ARG A 170 5.10 7.41 -11.46
C ARG A 170 4.56 6.69 -12.67
N ASP A 171 4.93 5.43 -12.81
CA ASP A 171 4.34 4.52 -13.77
C ASP A 171 2.88 4.34 -13.37
N PRO A 172 1.91 4.79 -14.19
CA PRO A 172 0.52 4.47 -13.94
C PRO A 172 0.45 2.96 -13.71
N LEU A 173 -0.34 2.52 -12.72
CA LEU A 173 -0.80 1.13 -12.73
C LEU A 173 -1.16 0.84 -14.18
N PRO A 174 -0.62 -0.24 -14.81
CA PRO A 174 -0.81 -0.46 -16.22
C PRO A 174 -2.29 -0.23 -16.50
N THR A 175 -2.58 0.89 -17.18
CA THR A 175 -3.88 1.10 -17.77
C THR A 175 -3.93 -0.07 -18.70
N ALA A 176 -4.70 -1.10 -18.32
CA ALA A 176 -4.89 -2.29 -19.12
C ALA A 176 -5.06 -1.77 -20.54
N ASP A 177 -4.04 -2.05 -21.36
CA ASP A 177 -3.97 -1.50 -22.70
C ASP A 177 -5.31 -1.85 -23.31
N TYR A 178 -6.09 -0.83 -23.68
CA TYR A 178 -7.40 -1.00 -24.31
C TYR A 178 -7.17 -1.46 -25.75
N THR A 179 -6.43 -2.55 -25.92
CA THR A 179 -6.68 -3.45 -27.03
C THR A 179 -7.91 -4.24 -26.63
N ALA A 180 -8.87 -4.28 -27.53
CA ALA A 180 -10.00 -5.20 -27.46
C ALA A 180 -9.52 -6.66 -27.64
N GLU A 181 -8.55 -7.10 -26.84
CA GLU A 181 -8.12 -8.48 -26.72
C GLU A 181 -8.89 -9.14 -25.59
N THR A 182 -10.12 -9.50 -25.99
CA THR A 182 -10.80 -10.77 -25.74
C THR A 182 -11.02 -11.19 -24.28
N GLY A 183 -12.30 -11.35 -23.91
CA GLY A 183 -12.78 -12.08 -22.74
C GLY A 183 -12.33 -13.55 -22.63
N ASP A 184 -11.36 -13.97 -23.45
CA ASP A 184 -10.69 -15.26 -23.45
C ASP A 184 -9.86 -15.50 -22.18
N GLY A 185 -9.32 -14.46 -21.54
CA GLY A 185 -8.51 -14.60 -20.32
C GLY A 185 -9.28 -15.25 -19.18
N LEU A 186 -10.44 -14.65 -18.85
CA LEU A 186 -11.36 -15.14 -17.82
C LEU A 186 -11.93 -16.52 -18.20
N GLN A 187 -12.34 -16.70 -19.46
CA GLN A 187 -12.92 -17.97 -19.92
C GLN A 187 -11.90 -19.12 -19.89
N ARG A 188 -10.64 -18.84 -20.22
CA ARG A 188 -9.53 -19.81 -20.15
C ARG A 188 -9.17 -20.13 -18.70
N ALA A 189 -9.11 -19.12 -17.82
CA ALA A 189 -8.85 -19.32 -16.40
C ALA A 189 -9.97 -20.13 -15.73
N LEU A 190 -11.23 -19.91 -16.11
CA LEU A 190 -12.37 -20.70 -15.65
C LEU A 190 -12.24 -22.15 -16.09
N ALA A 191 -11.96 -22.39 -17.38
CA ALA A 191 -11.79 -23.74 -17.91
C ALA A 191 -10.59 -24.48 -17.31
N ASP A 192 -9.51 -23.77 -16.97
CA ASP A 192 -8.35 -24.35 -16.29
C ASP A 192 -8.69 -24.71 -14.83
N ALA A 193 -9.42 -23.84 -14.12
CA ALA A 193 -9.86 -24.09 -12.74
C ALA A 193 -10.86 -25.25 -12.66
N GLU A 194 -11.76 -25.41 -13.64
CA GLU A 194 -12.67 -26.56 -13.72
C GLU A 194 -11.91 -27.88 -13.92
N ARG A 195 -10.81 -27.86 -14.70
CA ARG A 195 -9.96 -29.05 -14.91
C ARG A 195 -9.07 -29.36 -13.71
N GLN A 196 -8.65 -28.35 -12.96
CA GLN A 196 -7.70 -28.47 -11.85
C GLN A 196 -8.17 -27.72 -10.59
N PRO A 197 -9.31 -28.10 -9.98
CA PRO A 197 -9.96 -27.31 -8.92
C PRO A 197 -9.20 -27.29 -7.58
N THR A 198 -8.22 -28.18 -7.41
CA THR A 198 -7.37 -28.24 -6.21
C THR A 198 -6.05 -27.51 -6.38
N ASP A 199 -5.71 -27.05 -7.60
CA ASP A 199 -4.51 -26.27 -7.82
C ASP A 199 -4.75 -24.82 -7.42
N THR A 200 -4.20 -24.46 -6.26
CA THR A 200 -4.29 -23.10 -5.71
C THR A 200 -3.72 -22.01 -6.63
N THR A 201 -2.78 -22.33 -7.53
CA THR A 201 -2.22 -21.36 -8.48
C THR A 201 -3.21 -21.04 -9.60
N VAL A 202 -3.94 -22.06 -10.08
CA VAL A 202 -4.99 -21.92 -11.09
C VAL A 202 -6.19 -21.17 -10.51
N VAL A 203 -6.61 -21.50 -9.28
CA VAL A 203 -7.68 -20.79 -8.58
C VAL A 203 -7.31 -19.32 -8.34
N ARG A 204 -6.07 -19.04 -7.93
CA ARG A 204 -5.59 -17.65 -7.74
C ARG A 204 -5.63 -16.87 -9.06
N ARG A 205 -5.21 -17.49 -10.16
CA ARG A 205 -5.28 -16.88 -11.49
C ARG A 205 -6.72 -16.55 -11.89
N LEU A 206 -7.67 -17.46 -11.65
CA LEU A 206 -9.09 -17.18 -11.90
C LEU A 206 -9.58 -15.99 -11.08
N VAL A 207 -9.24 -15.91 -9.79
CA VAL A 207 -9.57 -14.76 -8.93
C VAL A 207 -8.98 -13.46 -9.46
N ASP A 208 -7.73 -13.47 -9.93
CA ASP A 208 -7.08 -12.30 -10.52
C ASP A 208 -7.80 -11.82 -11.80
N GLU A 209 -8.20 -12.76 -12.67
CA GLU A 209 -8.98 -12.47 -13.88
C GLU A 209 -10.39 -11.94 -13.56
N MET A 210 -11.04 -12.48 -12.53
CA MET A 210 -12.35 -12.02 -12.04
C MET A 210 -12.25 -10.61 -11.44
N ALA A 211 -11.19 -10.31 -10.69
CA ALA A 211 -10.93 -8.97 -10.19
C ALA A 211 -10.64 -7.99 -11.34
N ALA A 212 -9.89 -8.40 -12.36
CA ALA A 212 -9.66 -7.59 -13.55
C ALA A 212 -10.97 -7.29 -14.32
N ALA A 213 -11.85 -8.28 -14.44
CA ALA A 213 -13.19 -8.10 -15.02
C ALA A 213 -14.05 -7.14 -14.19
N GLY A 214 -14.04 -7.28 -12.87
CA GLY A 214 -14.70 -6.34 -11.95
C GLY A 214 -14.17 -4.92 -12.08
N GLY A 215 -12.86 -4.75 -12.27
CA GLY A 215 -12.25 -3.43 -12.52
C GLY A 215 -12.81 -2.76 -13.78
N ARG A 216 -12.98 -3.52 -14.87
CA ARG A 216 -13.56 -3.01 -16.12
C ARG A 216 -15.01 -2.58 -15.94
N LEU A 217 -15.83 -3.41 -15.28
CA LEU A 217 -17.22 -3.06 -14.97
C LEU A 217 -17.32 -1.84 -14.05
N GLY A 218 -16.44 -1.76 -13.05
CA GLY A 218 -16.35 -0.63 -12.13
C GLY A 218 -15.97 0.69 -12.80
N GLN A 219 -15.10 0.64 -13.81
CA GLN A 219 -14.72 1.82 -14.57
C GLN A 219 -15.90 2.36 -15.39
N ILE A 220 -16.65 1.48 -16.05
CA ILE A 220 -17.89 1.88 -16.76
C ILE A 220 -18.90 2.47 -15.76
N ALA A 221 -19.04 1.87 -14.57
CA ALA A 221 -19.89 2.41 -13.52
C ALA A 221 -19.45 3.81 -13.04
N LEU A 222 -18.15 4.13 -13.08
CA LEU A 222 -17.64 5.47 -12.74
C LEU A 222 -17.84 6.51 -13.84
N GLU A 223 -17.75 6.09 -15.10
CA GLU A 223 -18.09 6.96 -16.24
C GLU A 223 -19.56 7.35 -16.22
N LEU A 224 -20.44 6.41 -15.85
CA LEU A 224 -21.87 6.65 -15.70
C LEU A 224 -22.21 7.43 -14.42
N ALA A 225 -21.58 7.08 -13.30
CA ALA A 225 -21.79 7.69 -11.99
C ALA A 225 -20.48 8.18 -11.37
N PRO A 226 -20.11 9.46 -11.60
CA PRO A 226 -18.83 10.02 -11.16
C PRO A 226 -18.57 9.91 -9.67
N ALA A 227 -17.29 9.91 -9.28
CA ALA A 227 -16.81 9.71 -7.91
C ALA A 227 -17.40 10.67 -6.85
N PHE A 228 -17.85 11.86 -7.26
CA PHE A 228 -18.43 12.86 -6.37
C PHE A 228 -19.92 12.63 -6.06
N TRP A 229 -20.56 11.66 -6.72
CA TRP A 229 -21.91 11.22 -6.35
C TRP A 229 -21.85 10.22 -5.21
N SER A 230 -22.73 10.41 -4.23
CA SER A 230 -23.01 9.41 -3.20
C SER A 230 -23.53 8.12 -3.84
N GLU A 231 -23.40 6.99 -3.13
CA GLU A 231 -23.89 5.71 -3.64
C GLU A 231 -25.39 5.74 -3.91
N GLN A 232 -26.19 6.34 -3.01
CA GLN A 232 -27.62 6.49 -3.21
C GLN A 232 -27.94 7.33 -4.46
N GLU A 233 -27.28 8.47 -4.65
CA GLU A 233 -27.48 9.29 -5.85
C GLU A 233 -27.06 8.57 -7.13
N ALA A 234 -26.00 7.78 -7.07
CA ALA A 234 -25.52 7.00 -8.20
C ALA A 234 -26.52 5.91 -8.60
N VAL A 235 -27.08 5.20 -7.61
CA VAL A 235 -28.16 4.21 -7.80
C VAL A 235 -29.39 4.85 -8.42
N ASP A 236 -29.89 5.92 -7.79
CA ASP A 236 -31.14 6.56 -8.20
C ASP A 236 -31.08 7.17 -9.61
N LYS A 237 -29.91 7.68 -10.02
CA LYS A 237 -29.75 8.35 -11.31
C LYS A 237 -29.47 7.41 -12.47
N VAL A 238 -28.62 6.38 -12.27
CA VAL A 238 -28.12 5.59 -13.42
C VAL A 238 -27.74 4.15 -13.10
N LEU A 239 -27.19 3.86 -11.91
CA LEU A 239 -26.61 2.55 -11.65
C LEU A 239 -27.65 1.44 -11.49
N ALA A 240 -28.86 1.75 -11.01
CA ALA A 240 -29.94 0.75 -10.94
C ALA A 240 -30.30 0.22 -12.34
N ARG A 241 -30.50 1.14 -13.30
CA ARG A 241 -30.79 0.77 -14.69
C ARG A 241 -29.61 0.06 -15.35
N TYR A 242 -28.39 0.54 -15.11
CA TYR A 242 -27.20 -0.09 -15.65
C TYR A 242 -27.04 -1.53 -15.15
N ALA A 243 -27.33 -1.80 -13.87
CA ALA A 243 -27.33 -3.14 -13.28
C ALA A 243 -28.31 -4.08 -14.00
N ASP A 244 -29.55 -3.61 -14.23
CA ASP A 244 -30.56 -4.36 -14.99
C ASP A 244 -30.11 -4.66 -16.43
N ASP A 245 -29.53 -3.68 -17.13
CA ASP A 245 -29.09 -3.80 -18.52
C ASP A 245 -27.95 -4.83 -18.69
N VAL A 246 -27.11 -5.02 -17.67
CA VAL A 246 -26.01 -6.01 -17.66
C VAL A 246 -26.35 -7.30 -16.92
N GLY A 247 -27.57 -7.43 -16.40
CA GLY A 247 -28.05 -8.63 -15.70
C GLY A 247 -27.35 -8.90 -14.36
N CYS A 248 -26.90 -7.86 -13.67
CA CYS A 248 -26.29 -7.94 -12.34
C CYS A 248 -27.15 -7.22 -11.29
N ASP A 249 -26.95 -7.52 -10.02
CA ASP A 249 -27.59 -6.76 -8.95
C ASP A 249 -26.88 -5.42 -8.68
N VAL A 250 -27.59 -4.49 -8.05
CA VAL A 250 -27.11 -3.13 -7.78
C VAL A 250 -25.93 -3.12 -6.80
N GLU A 251 -25.93 -4.01 -5.81
CA GLU A 251 -24.84 -4.09 -4.81
C GLU A 251 -23.54 -4.52 -5.48
N THR A 252 -23.61 -5.46 -6.41
CA THR A 252 -22.49 -5.87 -7.25
C THR A 252 -21.94 -4.72 -8.10
N ILE A 253 -22.82 -3.89 -8.70
CA ILE A 253 -22.39 -2.70 -9.45
C ILE A 253 -21.74 -1.64 -8.54
N LEU A 254 -22.25 -1.45 -7.32
CA LEU A 254 -21.65 -0.56 -6.33
C LEU A 254 -20.30 -1.09 -5.83
N ALA A 255 -20.18 -2.40 -5.63
CA ALA A 255 -18.93 -3.07 -5.24
C ALA A 255 -17.85 -2.86 -6.30
N VAL A 256 -18.13 -3.09 -7.59
CA VAL A 256 -17.16 -2.83 -8.65
C VAL A 256 -16.85 -1.35 -8.80
N ARG A 257 -17.82 -0.45 -8.61
CA ARG A 257 -17.58 1.00 -8.63
C ARG A 257 -16.64 1.42 -7.49
N ARG A 258 -16.86 0.91 -6.27
CA ARG A 258 -15.95 1.12 -5.12
C ARG A 258 -14.56 0.56 -5.41
N TYR A 259 -14.48 -0.61 -6.03
CA TYR A 259 -13.21 -1.21 -6.44
C TYR A 259 -12.47 -0.31 -7.46
N ALA A 260 -13.14 0.19 -8.49
CA ALA A 260 -12.52 1.09 -9.46
C ALA A 260 -12.07 2.43 -8.83
N LEU A 261 -12.79 2.95 -7.83
CA LEU A 261 -12.39 4.17 -7.10
C LEU A 261 -11.14 3.98 -6.24
N THR A 262 -10.98 2.80 -5.66
CA THR A 262 -10.03 2.58 -4.56
C THR A 262 -8.87 1.65 -4.93
N GLY A 263 -9.04 0.84 -5.98
CA GLY A 263 -8.18 -0.31 -6.27
C GLY A 263 -8.23 -1.40 -5.19
N ASP A 264 -9.09 -1.28 -4.17
CA ASP A 264 -9.14 -2.21 -3.04
C ASP A 264 -10.00 -3.42 -3.41
N ARG A 265 -9.34 -4.56 -3.67
CA ARG A 265 -10.02 -5.82 -4.04
C ARG A 265 -11.06 -6.27 -3.02
N ARG A 266 -10.96 -5.83 -1.76
CA ARG A 266 -11.97 -6.13 -0.73
C ARG A 266 -13.31 -5.49 -1.01
N ALA A 267 -13.37 -4.46 -1.84
CA ALA A 267 -14.64 -3.92 -2.30
C ALA A 267 -15.46 -4.94 -3.11
N LEU A 268 -14.82 -5.97 -3.66
CA LEU A 268 -15.47 -7.07 -4.36
C LEU A 268 -15.85 -8.25 -3.46
N GLU A 269 -15.46 -8.26 -2.17
CA GLU A 269 -15.80 -9.36 -1.26
C GLU A 269 -17.32 -9.48 -1.07
N GLY A 270 -17.85 -10.68 -1.24
CA GLY A 270 -19.29 -10.94 -1.13
C GLY A 270 -20.07 -10.67 -2.42
N THR A 271 -19.36 -10.47 -3.53
CA THR A 271 -19.91 -10.51 -4.89
C THR A 271 -19.71 -11.91 -5.49
N TRP A 272 -19.26 -11.98 -6.74
CA TRP A 272 -18.79 -13.22 -7.37
C TRP A 272 -17.38 -13.66 -6.91
N LEU A 273 -16.69 -12.83 -6.10
CA LEU A 273 -15.42 -13.11 -5.43
C LEU A 273 -15.63 -13.41 -3.94
#